data_AF-A0A1I4F713-F1
#
_entry.id   AF-A0A1I4F713-F1
#
_cell.length_a   1.000
_cell.length_b   1.000
_cell.length_c   1.000
_cell.angle_alpha   90.00
_cell.angle_beta   90.00
_cell.angle_gamma   90.00
#
_symmetry.space_group_name_H-M   'P 1'
#
loop_
_entity.id
_entity.type
_entity.pdbx_description
1 polymer ?
#
loop_
_entity_poly.entity_id
_entity_poly.type
_entity_poly.pdbx_seq_one_letter_code
_entity_poly.pdbx_strand_id
1 'polypeptide(L)'
;MISRRAVVLGGLGVPVMAWAHEGHNHLPVTVSAEAVRKRSGAVVVTLTFFNTSTAAATLGAVRVEGATMEGFAPVVVPAGDIVEAKITLRFDSAVPSVIPLHLDFGTRGSGSVSAAF
;
A
#
# COMPACT_ATOMS: atom_id res chain seq x y z
N MET A 1 44.24 -30.19 -4.01
CA MET A 1 43.87 -28.82 -3.63
C MET A 1 43.29 -28.15 -4.87
N ILE A 2 41.97 -27.96 -4.94
CA ILE A 2 41.29 -27.36 -6.11
C ILE A 2 40.58 -26.10 -5.62
N SER A 3 41.17 -24.95 -5.96
CA SER A 3 40.57 -23.63 -5.79
C SER A 3 39.56 -23.42 -6.91
N ARG A 4 38.28 -23.21 -6.56
CA ARG A 4 37.24 -22.81 -7.51
C ARG A 4 36.81 -21.39 -7.16
N ARG A 5 37.29 -20.44 -7.97
CA ARG A 5 36.66 -19.15 -8.21
C ARG A 5 35.21 -19.37 -8.64
N ALA A 6 34.27 -18.67 -8.01
CA ALA A 6 32.99 -18.37 -8.62
C ALA A 6 32.55 -16.97 -8.16
N VAL A 7 32.68 -16.04 -9.09
CA VAL A 7 32.09 -14.70 -9.06
C VAL A 7 30.57 -14.87 -9.13
N VAL A 8 29.83 -14.25 -8.21
CA VAL A 8 28.39 -14.03 -8.38
C VAL A 8 28.18 -12.57 -8.72
N LEU A 9 28.18 -12.33 -10.04
CA LEU A 9 27.55 -11.21 -10.70
C LEU A 9 26.03 -11.39 -10.66
N GLY A 10 25.30 -10.29 -10.58
CA GLY A 10 23.96 -10.22 -11.17
C GLY A 10 22.82 -10.27 -10.18
N GLY A 11 22.30 -9.10 -9.87
CA GLY A 11 21.03 -8.93 -9.17
C GLY A 11 20.65 -7.46 -9.11
N LEU A 12 20.66 -6.77 -10.25
CA LEU A 12 19.90 -5.52 -10.39
C LEU A 12 18.44 -5.90 -10.22
N GLY A 13 17.95 -5.80 -8.99
CA GLY A 13 16.54 -5.96 -8.65
C GLY A 13 15.78 -4.84 -9.33
N VAL A 14 15.28 -5.11 -10.54
CA VAL A 14 14.28 -4.27 -11.18
C VAL A 14 13.08 -4.29 -10.25
N PRO A 15 12.59 -3.15 -9.74
CA PRO A 15 11.33 -3.15 -9.01
C PRO A 15 10.27 -3.64 -9.99
N VAL A 16 9.72 -4.82 -9.70
CA VAL A 16 8.55 -5.34 -10.41
C VAL A 16 7.43 -4.38 -10.06
N MET A 17 7.18 -3.44 -10.96
CA MET A 17 5.97 -2.61 -10.94
C MET A 17 4.78 -3.56 -11.11
N ALA A 18 4.26 -4.05 -9.99
CA ALA A 18 2.99 -4.77 -9.96
C ALA A 18 1.90 -3.76 -10.33
N TRP A 19 1.51 -3.75 -11.60
CA TRP A 19 0.36 -2.97 -12.05
C TRP A 19 -0.90 -3.63 -11.50
N ALA A 20 -1.49 -3.02 -10.48
CA ALA A 20 -2.81 -3.38 -10.01
C ALA A 20 -3.82 -3.10 -11.14
N HIS A 21 -4.63 -4.10 -11.47
CA HIS A 21 -5.59 -4.07 -12.57
C HIS A 21 -6.66 -2.98 -12.39
N GLU A 22 -7.01 -2.35 -13.51
CA GLU A 22 -7.94 -1.23 -13.65
C GLU A 22 -9.41 -1.70 -13.55
N GLY A 23 -9.90 -1.86 -12.32
CA GLY A 23 -11.31 -1.60 -12.02
C GLY A 23 -11.47 -0.08 -11.88
N HIS A 24 -12.55 0.50 -12.43
CA HIS A 24 -12.82 1.95 -12.38
C HIS A 24 -12.86 2.48 -10.94
N ASN A 25 -11.69 2.76 -10.37
CA ASN A 25 -11.52 3.36 -9.07
C ASN A 25 -11.67 4.86 -9.24
N HIS A 26 -12.75 5.42 -8.69
CA HIS A 26 -12.97 6.87 -8.63
C HIS A 26 -12.14 7.52 -7.51
N LEU A 27 -10.87 7.11 -7.38
CA LEU A 27 -9.96 7.71 -6.42
C LEU A 27 -9.48 9.06 -6.95
N PRO A 28 -9.45 10.11 -6.11
CA PRO A 28 -8.93 11.41 -6.51
C PRO A 28 -7.40 11.44 -6.65
N VAL A 29 -6.74 10.33 -6.32
CA VAL A 29 -5.28 10.15 -6.33
C VAL A 29 -4.95 8.74 -6.83
N THR A 30 -3.79 8.57 -7.46
CA THR A 30 -3.22 7.25 -7.74
C THR A 30 -2.65 6.67 -6.45
N VAL A 31 -2.86 5.39 -6.18
CA VAL A 31 -2.39 4.75 -4.95
C VAL A 31 -1.75 3.41 -5.26
N SER A 32 -0.56 3.17 -4.69
CA SER A 32 0.02 1.83 -4.58
C SER A 32 0.05 1.40 -3.12
N ALA A 33 0.06 0.08 -2.89
CA ALA A 33 0.02 -0.49 -1.56
C ALA A 33 0.92 -1.73 -1.48
N GLU A 34 1.74 -1.79 -0.43
CA GLU A 34 2.64 -2.92 -0.14
C GLU A 34 2.46 -3.36 1.31
N ALA A 35 2.42 -4.66 1.55
CA ALA A 35 2.22 -5.23 2.88
C ALA A 35 3.48 -5.94 3.38
N VAL A 36 3.81 -5.74 4.66
CA VAL A 36 4.89 -6.46 5.35
C VAL A 36 4.36 -7.09 6.62
N ARG A 37 4.58 -8.40 6.78
CA ARG A 37 4.24 -9.09 8.02
C ARG A 37 5.34 -8.89 9.05
N LYS A 38 4.97 -8.38 10.23
CA LYS A 38 5.86 -8.29 11.39
C LYS A 38 5.90 -9.61 12.16
N ARG A 39 7.00 -9.85 12.88
CA ARG A 39 7.15 -11.00 13.80
C ARG A 39 6.07 -11.05 14.88
N SER A 40 5.49 -9.91 15.25
CA SER A 40 4.38 -9.80 16.20
C SER A 40 3.03 -10.30 15.65
N GLY A 41 2.96 -10.71 14.38
CA GLY A 41 1.72 -11.10 13.70
C GLY A 41 0.95 -9.91 13.10
N ALA A 42 1.33 -8.67 13.42
CA ALA A 42 0.77 -7.48 12.79
C ALA A 42 1.22 -7.36 11.33
N VAL A 43 0.37 -6.76 10.49
CA VAL A 43 0.71 -6.41 9.10
C VAL A 43 0.88 -4.90 9.02
N VAL A 44 1.98 -4.44 8.47
CA VAL A 44 2.12 -3.02 8.10
C VAL A 44 1.85 -2.90 6.63
N VAL A 45 0.91 -2.03 6.27
CA VAL A 45 0.68 -1.64 4.88
C VAL A 45 1.25 -0.24 4.68
N THR A 46 2.13 -0.12 3.70
CA THR A 46 2.61 1.17 3.20
C THR A 46 1.74 1.56 2.01
N LEU A 47 1.09 2.72 2.10
CA LEU A 47 0.31 3.33 1.04
C LEU A 47 1.11 4.50 0.47
N THR A 48 1.32 4.49 -0.85
CA THR A 48 1.95 5.61 -1.56
C THR A 48 0.91 6.28 -2.44
N PHE A 49 0.62 7.53 -2.13
CA PHE A 49 -0.34 8.36 -2.85
C PHE A 49 0.38 9.29 -3.82
N PHE A 50 -0.13 9.39 -5.04
CA PHE A 50 0.31 10.38 -6.01
C PHE A 50 -0.90 11.20 -6.47
N ASN A 51 -0.91 12.49 -6.12
CA ASN A 51 -1.99 13.40 -6.46
C ASN A 51 -1.63 14.26 -7.68
N THR A 52 -2.09 13.84 -8.86
CA THR A 52 -1.91 14.59 -10.11
C THR A 52 -2.93 15.71 -10.32
N SER A 53 -3.87 15.88 -9.39
CA SER A 53 -4.90 16.91 -9.48
C SER A 53 -4.42 18.27 -8.96
N THR A 54 -5.20 19.32 -9.22
CA THR A 54 -4.92 20.69 -8.78
C THR A 54 -5.42 21.00 -7.37
N ALA A 55 -6.06 20.03 -6.70
CA ALA A 55 -6.60 20.19 -5.35
C ALA A 55 -6.06 19.11 -4.41
N ALA A 56 -5.86 19.47 -3.14
CA ALA A 56 -5.49 18.47 -2.13
C ALA A 56 -6.60 17.42 -1.97
N ALA A 57 -6.19 16.19 -1.65
CA ALA A 57 -7.08 15.11 -1.25
C ALA A 57 -6.81 14.76 0.22
N THR A 58 -7.82 14.31 0.96
CA THR A 58 -7.64 13.83 2.33
C THR A 58 -8.24 12.44 2.44
N LEU A 59 -7.41 11.45 2.75
CA LEU A 59 -7.86 10.11 3.09
C LEU A 59 -8.40 10.17 4.53
N GLY A 60 -9.73 10.10 4.66
CA GLY A 60 -10.43 10.22 5.93
C GLY A 60 -10.66 8.89 6.63
N ALA A 61 -10.71 7.78 5.89
CA ALA A 61 -10.83 6.45 6.46
C ALA A 61 -10.23 5.38 5.54
N VAL A 62 -9.79 4.29 6.18
CA VAL A 62 -9.41 3.03 5.52
C VAL A 62 -10.18 1.91 6.19
N ARG A 63 -10.79 1.03 5.39
CA ARG A 63 -11.46 -0.18 5.87
C ARG A 63 -10.80 -1.41 5.27
N VAL A 64 -10.56 -2.41 6.11
CA VAL A 64 -10.04 -3.71 5.72
C VAL A 64 -10.92 -4.76 6.39
N GLU A 65 -11.44 -5.70 5.61
CA GLU A 65 -12.30 -6.76 6.15
C GLU A 65 -11.48 -7.73 7.01
N GLY A 66 -12.03 -8.12 8.16
CA GLY A 66 -11.40 -9.07 9.08
C GLY A 66 -10.14 -8.56 9.79
N ALA A 67 -9.88 -7.25 9.73
CA ALA A 67 -8.76 -6.61 10.42
C ALA A 67 -9.18 -5.34 11.16
N THR A 68 -8.56 -5.13 12.31
CA THR A 68 -8.58 -3.85 13.03
C THR A 68 -7.36 -3.03 12.63
N MET A 69 -7.55 -1.72 12.47
CA MET A 69 -6.47 -0.78 12.15
C MET A 69 -6.05 -0.03 13.41
N GLU A 70 -4.76 -0.03 13.70
CA GLU A 70 -4.18 0.65 14.86
C GLU A 70 -3.65 2.04 14.48
N GLY A 71 -4.07 3.06 15.23
CA GLY A 71 -3.43 4.39 15.20
C GLY A 71 -3.61 5.19 13.91
N PHE A 72 -4.69 4.97 13.16
CA PHE A 72 -4.95 5.74 11.94
C PHE A 72 -5.25 7.21 12.24
N ALA A 73 -4.61 8.09 11.47
CA ALA A 73 -4.92 9.50 11.38
C ALA A 73 -5.20 9.86 9.91
N PRO A 74 -6.07 10.85 9.64
CA PRO A 74 -6.31 11.31 8.27
C PRO A 74 -5.01 11.71 7.57
N VAL A 75 -4.87 11.33 6.31
CA VAL A 75 -3.68 11.60 5.50
C VAL A 75 -4.03 12.66 4.46
N VAL A 76 -3.37 13.81 4.54
CA VAL A 76 -3.49 14.87 3.53
C VAL A 76 -2.48 14.62 2.43
N VAL A 77 -2.95 14.62 1.19
CA VAL A 77 -2.14 14.49 -0.02
C VAL A 77 -2.26 15.80 -0.79
N PRO A 78 -1.27 16.72 -0.69
CA PRO A 78 -1.30 17.99 -1.41
C PRO A 78 -1.38 17.80 -2.92
N ALA A 79 -1.84 18.84 -3.62
CA ALA A 79 -1.87 18.85 -5.08
C ALA A 79 -0.44 18.76 -5.65
N GLY A 80 -0.22 17.87 -6.62
CA GLY A 80 1.08 17.68 -7.27
C GLY A 80 2.11 16.88 -6.49
N ASP A 81 1.78 16.41 -5.28
CA ASP A 81 2.73 15.74 -4.38
C ASP A 81 2.58 14.22 -4.34
N ILE A 82 3.65 13.60 -3.81
CA ILE A 82 3.68 12.19 -3.41
C ILE A 82 3.76 12.13 -1.89
N VAL A 83 2.89 11.32 -1.27
CA VAL A 83 2.85 11.12 0.18
C VAL A 83 2.87 9.63 0.49
N GLU A 84 3.66 9.22 1.47
CA GLU A 84 3.68 7.85 2.01
C GLU A 84 2.99 7.84 3.38
N ALA A 85 2.09 6.87 3.60
CA ALA A 85 1.49 6.62 4.90
C ALA A 85 1.61 5.13 5.26
N LYS A 86 1.79 4.86 6.56
CA LYS A 86 1.84 3.50 7.10
C LYS A 86 0.65 3.26 8.00
N ILE A 87 -0.06 2.18 7.75
CA ILE A 87 -1.11 1.68 8.63
C ILE A 87 -0.72 0.33 9.18
N THR A 88 -1.07 0.08 10.44
CA THR A 88 -0.85 -1.22 11.07
C THR A 88 -2.19 -1.93 11.21
N LEU A 89 -2.25 -3.16 10.69
CA LEU A 89 -3.42 -4.01 10.70
C LEU A 89 -3.20 -5.20 11.62
N ARG A 90 -4.24 -5.56 12.37
CA ARG A 90 -4.34 -6.80 13.13
C ARG A 90 -5.53 -7.60 12.64
N PHE A 91 -5.28 -8.78 12.09
CA PHE A 91 -6.32 -9.68 11.66
C PHE A 91 -6.79 -10.55 12.83
N ASP A 92 -8.10 -10.73 12.94
CA ASP A 92 -8.71 -11.58 13.95
C ASP A 92 -8.53 -13.07 13.63
N SER A 93 -8.19 -13.37 12.37
CA SER A 93 -8.00 -14.72 11.85
C SER A 93 -6.77 -14.79 10.93
N ALA A 94 -6.74 -15.75 10.00
CA ALA A 94 -5.65 -15.89 9.05
C ALA A 94 -5.54 -14.65 8.16
N VAL A 95 -4.35 -14.08 8.08
CA VAL A 95 -4.04 -12.95 7.19
C VAL A 95 -4.05 -13.43 5.73
N PRO A 96 -4.86 -12.84 4.84
CA PRO A 96 -4.94 -13.22 3.43
C PRO A 96 -3.67 -12.84 2.67
N SER A 97 -3.39 -13.52 1.54
CA SER A 97 -2.21 -13.23 0.70
C SER A 97 -2.29 -11.90 -0.06
N VAL A 98 -3.52 -11.44 -0.32
CA VAL A 98 -3.84 -10.13 -0.89
C VAL A 98 -4.81 -9.45 0.06
N ILE A 99 -4.50 -8.23 0.46
CA ILE A 99 -5.28 -7.45 1.43
C ILE A 99 -6.02 -6.35 0.68
N PRO A 100 -7.36 -6.47 0.49
CA PRO A 100 -8.14 -5.39 -0.08
C PRO A 100 -8.33 -4.27 0.95
N LEU A 101 -8.01 -3.04 0.56
CA LEU A 101 -8.20 -1.83 1.34
C LEU A 101 -9.22 -0.94 0.65
N HIS A 102 -10.31 -0.62 1.33
CA HIS A 102 -11.26 0.38 0.86
C HIS A 102 -10.86 1.75 1.43
N LEU A 103 -10.50 2.66 0.54
CA LEU A 103 -10.05 4.02 0.83
C LEU A 103 -11.19 5.01 0.65
N ASP A 104 -11.40 5.88 1.62
CA ASP A 104 -12.46 6.89 1.62
C ASP A 104 -11.86 8.31 1.71
N PHE A 105 -12.01 9.09 0.64
CA PHE A 105 -11.60 10.49 0.54
C PHE A 105 -12.79 11.45 0.73
N GLY A 106 -13.89 10.97 1.32
CA GLY A 106 -15.10 11.73 1.56
C GLY A 106 -15.79 12.16 0.26
N THR A 107 -16.09 13.45 0.16
CA THR A 107 -16.75 14.03 -1.02
C THR A 107 -15.92 13.96 -2.30
N ARG A 108 -14.62 13.67 -2.20
CA ARG A 108 -13.72 13.51 -3.34
C ARG A 108 -13.75 12.10 -3.96
N GLY A 109 -14.42 11.15 -3.31
CA GLY A 109 -14.61 9.79 -3.80
C GLY A 109 -14.01 8.71 -2.91
N SER A 110 -14.25 7.46 -3.28
CA SER A 110 -13.74 6.28 -2.60
C SER A 110 -13.40 5.19 -3.61
N GLY A 111 -12.58 4.23 -3.20
CA GLY A 111 -12.13 3.17 -4.08
C GLY A 111 -11.34 2.11 -3.34
N SER A 112 -11.02 1.02 -4.03
CA SER A 112 -10.34 -0.13 -3.43
C SER A 112 -8.93 -0.31 -3.99
N VAL A 113 -7.95 -0.54 -3.13
CA VAL A 113 -6.59 -0.90 -3.53
C VAL A 113 -6.22 -2.22 -2.89
N SER A 114 -5.32 -2.98 -3.50
CA SER A 114 -4.86 -4.25 -2.95
C SER A 114 -3.42 -4.14 -2.54
N ALA A 115 -3.11 -4.54 -1.31
CA ALA A 115 -1.73 -4.72 -0.86
C ALA A 115 -1.34 -6.20 -0.94
N ALA A 116 -0.13 -6.46 -1.44
CA ALA A 116 0.48 -7.80 -1.49
C ALA A 116 1.78 -7.82 -0.66
N PHE A 117 2.19 -9.02 -0.25
CA PHE A 117 3.43 -9.30 0.48
C PHE A 117 4.65 -9.43 -0.44
#